data_AF-A0A4R3NMV0-F1
#
_entry.id   AF-A0A4R3NMV0-F1
#
_cell.length_a   1.000
_cell.length_b   1.000
_cell.length_c   1.000
_cell.angle_alpha   90.00
_cell.angle_beta   90.00
_cell.angle_gamma   90.00
#
_symmetry.space_group_name_H-M   'P 1'
#
loop_
_entity.id
_entity.type
_entity.pdbx_description
1 polymer ?
#
loop_
_entity_poly.entity_id
_entity_poly.type
_entity_poly.pdbx_seq_one_letter_code
_entity_poly.pdbx_strand_id
1 'polypeptide(L)'
;MLIKPKEVAIKDVDGNEKLFVISRLPATVGREILAKYPLSNAPKIGDYEVSKEAMFKMMAYVCVVIDGEEIQLKTQTLIDNHIPDGESLIRLELEMLKYNTSFFGGDGSPGFFHFLLSKVSGSLPSIIKTLMGSLQSSSVNTSPPSRNSKSQ
;
A
#
# COMPACT_ATOMS: atom_id res chain seq x y z
N MET A 1 -20.83 13.57 0.42
CA MET A 1 -21.71 12.68 -0.36
C MET A 1 -20.85 11.90 -1.34
N LEU A 2 -21.09 10.60 -1.48
CA LEU A 2 -20.41 9.76 -2.48
C LEU A 2 -21.03 9.99 -3.87
N ILE A 3 -20.20 9.96 -4.90
CA ILE A 3 -20.58 10.11 -6.31
C ILE A 3 -20.55 8.71 -6.93
N LYS A 4 -21.71 8.17 -7.32
CA LYS A 4 -21.84 6.82 -7.91
C LYS A 4 -21.10 5.77 -7.07
N PRO A 5 -21.54 5.52 -5.83
CA PRO A 5 -20.90 4.56 -4.95
C PRO A 5 -20.89 3.16 -5.58
N LYS A 6 -19.85 2.39 -5.28
CA LYS A 6 -19.67 1.00 -5.72
C LYS A 6 -19.09 0.20 -4.56
N GLU A 7 -19.68 -0.96 -4.28
CA GLU A 7 -19.10 -1.92 -3.34
C GLU A 7 -17.92 -2.67 -3.95
N VAL A 8 -16.87 -2.84 -3.16
CA VAL A 8 -15.69 -3.64 -3.50
C VAL A 8 -15.29 -4.48 -2.29
N ALA A 9 -14.86 -5.70 -2.58
CA ALA A 9 -14.36 -6.63 -1.59
C ALA A 9 -12.84 -6.67 -1.65
N ILE A 10 -12.19 -6.43 -0.49
CA ILE A 10 -10.74 -6.36 -0.37
C ILE A 10 -10.28 -7.45 0.59
N LYS A 11 -9.28 -8.21 0.16
CA LYS A 11 -8.64 -9.22 1.00
C LYS A 11 -7.46 -8.63 1.75
N ASP A 12 -7.24 -9.06 2.98
CA ASP A 12 -6.02 -8.83 3.76
C ASP A 12 -4.90 -9.82 3.38
N VAL A 13 -3.79 -9.78 4.12
CA VAL A 13 -2.65 -10.68 4.01
C VAL A 13 -2.98 -12.14 4.37
N ASP A 14 -3.95 -12.35 5.27
CA ASP A 14 -4.40 -13.66 5.72
C ASP A 14 -5.51 -14.25 4.81
N GLY A 15 -5.97 -13.45 3.83
CA GLY A 15 -7.00 -13.80 2.87
C GLY A 15 -8.43 -13.52 3.33
N ASN A 16 -8.62 -12.91 4.51
CA ASN A 16 -9.94 -12.50 4.98
C ASN A 16 -10.45 -11.33 4.14
N GLU A 17 -11.74 -11.36 3.81
CA GLU A 17 -12.35 -10.40 2.93
C GLU A 17 -13.21 -9.40 3.70
N LYS A 18 -13.06 -8.11 3.39
CA LYS A 18 -13.85 -7.02 3.94
C LYS A 18 -14.45 -6.16 2.83
N LEU A 19 -15.71 -5.77 3.00
CA LEU A 19 -16.42 -4.91 2.08
C LEU A 19 -16.17 -3.43 2.37
N PHE A 20 -15.99 -2.67 1.30
CA PHE A 20 -15.85 -1.22 1.30
C PHE A 20 -16.76 -0.62 0.23
N VAL A 21 -17.26 0.59 0.48
CA VAL A 21 -17.97 1.39 -0.52
C VAL A 21 -17.03 2.46 -1.03
N ILE A 22 -16.68 2.40 -2.32
CA ILE A 22 -15.83 3.38 -2.98
C ILE A 22 -16.65 4.35 -3.83
N SER A 23 -16.18 5.59 -3.95
CA SER A 23 -16.83 6.65 -4.71
C SER A 23 -16.02 7.08 -5.92
N ARG A 24 -16.71 7.66 -6.91
CA ARG A 24 -16.02 8.53 -7.86
C ARG A 24 -15.48 9.77 -7.14
N LEU A 25 -14.31 10.20 -7.54
CA LEU A 25 -13.63 11.37 -7.02
C LEU A 25 -14.17 12.62 -7.73
N PRO A 26 -14.37 13.74 -7.01
CA PRO A 26 -14.57 15.04 -7.63
C PRO A 26 -13.41 15.37 -8.57
N ALA A 27 -13.69 16.07 -9.67
CA ALA A 27 -12.72 16.27 -10.76
C ALA A 27 -11.38 16.88 -10.30
N THR A 28 -11.41 17.84 -9.37
CA THR A 28 -10.21 18.49 -8.82
C THR A 28 -9.39 17.54 -7.96
N VAL A 29 -10.04 16.75 -7.12
CA VAL A 29 -9.41 15.73 -6.27
C VAL A 29 -8.80 14.63 -7.12
N GLY A 30 -9.56 14.11 -8.09
CA GLY A 30 -9.09 13.09 -9.02
C GLY A 30 -7.86 13.54 -9.82
N ARG A 31 -7.88 14.78 -10.34
CA ARG A 31 -6.72 15.37 -11.04
C ARG A 31 -5.49 15.45 -10.14
N GLU A 32 -5.65 15.89 -8.90
CA GLU A 32 -4.52 16.02 -7.96
C GLU A 32 -3.90 14.66 -7.64
N ILE A 33 -4.72 13.67 -7.32
CA ILE A 33 -4.28 12.30 -7.05
C ILE A 33 -3.57 11.74 -8.28
N LEU A 34 -4.14 11.87 -9.47
CA LEU A 34 -3.54 11.37 -10.71
C LEU A 34 -2.21 12.05 -11.08
N ALA A 35 -2.05 13.33 -10.75
CA ALA A 35 -0.81 14.05 -11.04
C ALA A 35 0.34 13.65 -10.09
N LYS A 36 0.02 13.35 -8.82
CA LYS A 36 1.00 13.09 -7.76
C LYS A 36 1.29 11.61 -7.57
N TYR A 37 0.23 10.80 -7.46
CA TYR A 37 0.29 9.43 -6.92
C TYR A 37 1.08 8.44 -7.79
N PRO A 38 0.97 8.42 -9.14
CA PRO A 38 1.78 7.53 -9.96
C PRO A 38 3.28 7.85 -9.90
N LEU A 39 3.63 9.14 -9.84
CA LEU A 39 5.03 9.60 -9.79
C LEU A 39 5.63 9.38 -8.40
N SER A 40 4.86 9.64 -7.33
CA SER A 40 5.32 9.46 -5.95
C SER A 40 5.50 7.99 -5.56
N ASN A 41 4.82 7.06 -6.24
CA ASN A 41 4.98 5.63 -6.04
C ASN A 41 5.92 4.95 -7.08
N ALA A 42 6.50 5.72 -8.00
CA ALA A 42 7.48 5.20 -8.95
C ALA A 42 8.83 4.92 -8.26
N PRO A 43 9.42 3.72 -8.44
CA PRO A 43 10.72 3.41 -7.85
C PRO A 43 11.81 4.40 -8.32
N LYS A 44 12.59 4.94 -7.38
CA LYS A 44 13.71 5.90 -7.55
C LYS A 44 13.36 7.39 -7.69
N ILE A 45 12.09 7.79 -7.83
CA ILE A 45 11.64 9.20 -7.88
C ILE A 45 10.67 9.54 -6.73
N GLY A 46 10.19 8.52 -6.02
CA GLY A 46 9.11 8.65 -5.04
C GLY A 46 9.38 9.60 -3.88
N ASP A 47 8.44 10.51 -3.65
CA ASP A 47 8.31 11.30 -2.43
C ASP A 47 7.19 10.68 -1.59
N TYR A 48 7.58 10.06 -0.47
CA TYR A 48 6.65 9.36 0.40
C TYR A 48 5.58 10.29 0.99
N GLU A 49 5.93 11.53 1.34
CA GLU A 49 4.97 12.45 1.95
C GLU A 49 3.91 12.88 0.92
N VAL A 50 4.32 13.08 -0.33
CA VAL A 50 3.38 13.36 -1.44
C VAL A 50 2.46 12.16 -1.69
N SER A 51 3.01 10.95 -1.65
CA SER A 51 2.22 9.72 -1.80
C SER A 51 1.18 9.58 -0.69
N LYS A 52 1.61 9.78 0.56
CA LYS A 52 0.78 9.72 1.76
C LYS A 52 -0.33 10.76 1.75
N GLU A 53 -0.05 12.00 1.33
CA GLU A 53 -1.07 13.05 1.17
C GLU A 53 -2.15 12.61 0.17
N ALA A 54 -1.73 12.08 -0.99
CA ALA A 54 -2.65 11.61 -2.01
C ALA A 54 -3.46 10.39 -1.56
N MET A 55 -2.87 9.47 -0.79
CA MET A 55 -3.57 8.35 -0.16
C MET A 55 -4.69 8.84 0.77
N PHE A 56 -4.40 9.77 1.69
CA PHE A 56 -5.43 10.31 2.59
C PHE A 56 -6.57 11.00 1.83
N LYS A 57 -6.24 11.76 0.78
CA LYS A 57 -7.25 12.38 -0.09
C LYS A 57 -8.13 11.34 -0.78
N MET A 58 -7.57 10.20 -1.16
CA MET A 58 -8.30 9.09 -1.77
C MET A 58 -9.22 8.40 -0.76
N MET A 59 -8.70 8.07 0.43
CA MET A 59 -9.45 7.36 1.48
C MET A 59 -10.64 8.16 2.03
N ALA A 60 -10.60 9.49 1.96
CA ALA A 60 -11.75 10.34 2.30
C ALA A 60 -13.02 10.06 1.46
N TYR A 61 -12.90 9.32 0.36
CA TYR A 61 -13.98 8.91 -0.54
C TYR A 61 -14.27 7.40 -0.48
N VAL A 62 -13.78 6.74 0.55
CA VAL A 62 -14.06 5.34 0.88
C VAL A 62 -14.89 5.29 2.15
N CYS A 63 -15.87 4.40 2.19
CA CYS A 63 -16.65 4.13 3.39
C CYS A 63 -16.59 2.67 3.80
N VAL A 64 -16.79 2.45 5.09
CA VAL A 64 -17.29 1.19 5.64
C VAL A 64 -18.75 1.37 6.02
N VAL A 65 -19.54 0.30 5.95
CA VAL A 65 -20.92 0.28 6.44
C VAL A 65 -20.93 -0.41 7.79
N ILE A 66 -21.36 0.31 8.83
CA ILE A 66 -21.54 -0.23 10.18
C ILE A 66 -22.98 0.02 10.58
N ASP A 67 -23.71 -1.04 10.90
CA ASP A 67 -25.12 -0.97 11.31
C ASP A 67 -26.03 -0.20 10.33
N GLY A 68 -25.68 -0.26 9.03
CA GLY A 68 -26.39 0.43 7.96
C GLY A 68 -25.97 1.89 7.72
N GLU A 69 -25.04 2.42 8.51
CA GLU A 69 -24.48 3.76 8.33
C GLU A 69 -23.16 3.75 7.57
N GLU A 70 -23.03 4.64 6.57
CA GLU A 70 -21.79 4.85 5.83
C GLU A 70 -20.82 5.75 6.60
N ILE A 71 -19.69 5.20 7.02
CA ILE A 71 -18.62 5.93 7.72
C ILE A 71 -17.45 6.16 6.76
N GLN A 72 -17.19 7.42 6.43
CA GLN A 72 -16.09 7.82 5.56
C GLN A 72 -14.73 7.74 6.26
N LEU A 73 -13.74 7.11 5.62
CA LEU A 73 -12.39 6.90 6.16
C LEU A 73 -11.50 8.15 6.02
N LYS A 74 -11.92 9.27 6.61
CA LYS A 74 -11.29 10.60 6.45
C LYS A 74 -10.04 10.83 7.30
N THR A 75 -9.83 10.01 8.32
CA THR A 75 -8.75 10.20 9.29
C THR A 75 -7.88 8.96 9.34
N GLN A 76 -6.63 9.15 9.75
CA GLN A 76 -5.71 8.04 9.96
C GLN A 76 -6.29 7.01 10.95
N THR A 77 -6.89 7.47 12.05
CA THR A 77 -7.53 6.56 13.02
C THR A 77 -8.64 5.71 12.40
N LEU A 78 -9.46 6.27 11.51
CA LEU A 78 -10.51 5.50 10.83
C LEU A 78 -9.92 4.51 9.83
N ILE A 79 -8.85 4.89 9.13
CA ILE A 79 -8.12 4.01 8.21
C ILE A 79 -7.51 2.84 9.01
N ASP A 80 -6.71 3.14 10.04
CA ASP A 80 -6.00 2.15 10.85
C ASP A 80 -6.95 1.19 11.59
N ASN A 81 -8.14 1.65 11.98
CA ASN A 81 -9.15 0.80 12.64
C ASN A 81 -9.91 -0.10 11.67
N HIS A 82 -9.94 0.23 10.37
CA HIS A 82 -10.78 -0.47 9.41
C HIS A 82 -10.02 -1.20 8.31
N ILE A 83 -8.73 -0.91 8.13
CA ILE A 83 -7.87 -1.54 7.14
C ILE A 83 -6.73 -2.20 7.92
N PRO A 84 -6.73 -3.54 8.04
CA PRO A 84 -5.90 -4.24 9.01
C PRO A 84 -4.40 -4.23 8.68
N ASP A 85 -4.03 -4.01 7.42
CA ASP A 85 -2.66 -4.12 6.96
C ASP A 85 -2.38 -3.24 5.72
N GLY A 86 -1.10 -3.04 5.42
CA GLY A 86 -0.67 -2.22 4.30
C GLY A 86 -0.99 -2.82 2.92
N GLU A 87 -1.08 -4.15 2.79
CA GLU A 87 -1.43 -4.79 1.52
C GLU A 87 -2.91 -4.60 1.18
N SER A 88 -3.82 -4.72 2.16
CA SER A 88 -5.23 -4.39 1.96
C SER A 88 -5.43 -2.90 1.65
N LEU A 89 -4.66 -1.99 2.28
CA LEU A 89 -4.67 -0.58 1.93
C LEU A 89 -4.29 -0.36 0.46
N ILE A 90 -3.16 -0.93 0.01
CA ILE A 90 -2.70 -0.80 -1.37
C ILE A 90 -3.72 -1.39 -2.36
N ARG A 91 -4.32 -2.55 -2.05
CA ARG A 91 -5.38 -3.16 -2.89
C ARG A 91 -6.60 -2.25 -3.02
N LEU A 92 -6.99 -1.58 -1.94
CA LEU A 92 -8.10 -0.64 -1.93
C LEU A 92 -7.79 0.65 -2.70
N GLU A 93 -6.57 1.19 -2.57
CA GLU A 93 -6.08 2.31 -3.38
C GLU A 93 -6.11 1.97 -4.87
N LEU A 94 -5.70 0.75 -5.24
CA LEU A 94 -5.75 0.25 -6.60
C LEU A 94 -7.18 0.16 -7.16
N GLU A 95 -8.15 -0.33 -6.39
CA GLU A 95 -9.56 -0.34 -6.81
C GLU A 95 -10.14 1.07 -6.94
N MET A 96 -9.76 2.00 -6.05
CA MET A 96 -10.12 3.42 -6.17
C MET A 96 -9.59 4.02 -7.48
N LEU A 97 -8.33 3.78 -7.83
CA LEU A 97 -7.71 4.26 -9.05
C LEU A 97 -8.34 3.65 -10.31
N LYS A 98 -8.62 2.34 -10.29
CA LYS A 98 -9.28 1.62 -11.38
C LYS A 98 -10.70 2.12 -11.61
N TYR A 99 -11.45 2.42 -10.55
CA TYR A 99 -12.82 2.91 -10.68
C TYR A 99 -12.88 4.36 -11.18
N ASN A 100 -11.87 5.16 -10.86
CA ASN A 100 -11.84 6.59 -11.16
C ASN A 100 -11.14 6.96 -12.46
N THR A 101 -10.41 6.03 -13.06
CA THR A 101 -9.50 6.34 -14.15
C THR A 101 -9.47 5.22 -15.17
N SER A 102 -9.42 5.59 -16.45
CA SER A 102 -9.13 4.63 -17.54
C SER A 102 -7.63 4.36 -17.69
N PHE A 103 -6.80 4.98 -16.84
CA PHE A 103 -5.33 4.98 -16.91
C PHE A 103 -4.72 3.58 -16.65
N PHE A 104 -5.48 2.70 -15.99
CA PHE A 104 -5.09 1.34 -15.64
C PHE A 104 -5.59 0.29 -16.66
N GLY A 105 -6.25 0.73 -17.74
CA GLY A 105 -6.61 -0.08 -18.91
C GLY A 105 -8.12 -0.26 -19.13
N GLY A 106 -8.61 0.30 -20.23
CA GLY A 106 -9.57 -0.34 -21.13
C GLY A 106 -8.89 -0.45 -22.50
N ASP A 107 -9.13 -1.54 -23.23
CA ASP A 107 -8.66 -1.78 -24.61
C ASP A 107 -7.25 -2.43 -24.81
N GLY A 108 -6.84 -3.33 -23.91
CA GLY A 108 -5.79 -4.31 -24.24
C GLY A 108 -4.33 -3.85 -24.11
N SER A 109 -4.05 -2.71 -23.48
CA SER A 109 -2.68 -2.37 -23.06
C SER A 109 -2.40 -2.88 -21.63
N PRO A 110 -1.21 -3.45 -21.35
CA PRO A 110 -0.80 -3.82 -20.00
C PRO A 110 -0.47 -2.53 -19.22
N GLY A 111 -1.49 -1.86 -18.70
CA GLY A 111 -1.36 -0.53 -18.08
C GLY A 111 -0.47 -0.52 -16.83
N PHE A 112 -0.32 0.68 -16.24
CA PHE A 112 0.42 0.93 -14.99
C PHE A 112 0.01 0.00 -13.83
N PHE A 113 -1.20 -0.57 -13.88
CA PHE A 113 -1.68 -1.61 -12.95
C PHE A 113 -0.77 -2.84 -12.96
N HIS A 114 -0.47 -3.37 -14.14
CA HIS A 114 0.34 -4.57 -14.30
C HIS A 114 1.78 -4.30 -13.83
N PHE A 115 2.28 -3.09 -14.03
CA PHE A 115 3.58 -2.65 -13.50
C PHE A 115 3.60 -2.62 -11.96
N LEU A 116 2.58 -2.05 -11.30
CA LEU A 116 2.50 -2.06 -9.84
C LEU A 116 2.26 -3.46 -9.28
N LEU A 117 1.32 -4.21 -9.86
CA LEU A 117 0.93 -5.55 -9.41
C LEU A 117 2.09 -6.54 -9.53
N SER A 118 2.83 -6.52 -10.65
CA SER A 118 4.02 -7.37 -10.85
C SER A 118 5.16 -7.09 -9.87
N LYS A 119 5.17 -5.90 -9.26
CA LYS A 119 6.13 -5.55 -8.20
C LYS A 119 5.67 -6.02 -6.83
N VAL A 120 4.38 -5.88 -6.50
CA VAL A 120 3.81 -6.36 -5.23
C VAL A 120 3.83 -7.90 -5.15
N SER A 121 3.44 -8.60 -6.22
CA SER A 121 3.49 -10.06 -6.27
C SER A 121 4.90 -10.63 -6.40
N GLY A 122 5.87 -9.80 -6.80
CA GLY A 122 7.24 -10.22 -7.14
C GLY A 122 8.29 -10.00 -6.05
N SER A 123 8.03 -9.18 -5.02
CA SER A 123 9.09 -8.76 -4.07
C SER A 123 9.05 -9.39 -2.68
N LEU A 124 7.99 -10.09 -2.29
CA LEU A 124 7.86 -10.64 -0.93
C LEU A 124 8.74 -11.87 -0.63
N PRO A 125 9.00 -12.82 -1.55
CA PRO A 125 9.79 -14.01 -1.18
C PRO A 125 11.31 -13.78 -1.07
N SER A 126 11.87 -12.81 -1.80
CA SER A 126 13.34 -12.70 -1.93
C SER A 126 13.99 -11.78 -0.92
N ILE A 127 13.35 -10.67 -0.53
CA ILE A 127 13.93 -9.72 0.43
C ILE A 127 13.98 -10.35 1.83
N ILE A 128 12.95 -11.12 2.21
CA ILE A 128 12.94 -11.88 3.48
C ILE A 128 14.09 -12.89 3.50
N LYS A 129 14.38 -13.56 2.39
CA LYS A 129 15.47 -14.56 2.30
C LYS A 129 16.85 -13.91 2.45
N THR A 130 17.05 -12.74 1.84
CA THR A 130 18.30 -11.95 1.98
C THR A 130 18.45 -11.39 3.39
N LEU A 131 17.38 -10.86 4.00
CA LEU A 131 17.42 -10.36 5.38
C LEU A 131 17.62 -11.48 6.41
N MET A 132 16.97 -12.63 6.25
CA MET A 132 17.16 -13.83 7.08
C MET A 132 18.61 -14.37 6.97
N GLY A 133 19.18 -14.41 5.76
CA GLY A 133 20.57 -14.81 5.56
C GLY A 133 21.57 -13.83 6.19
N SER A 134 21.22 -12.54 6.24
CA SER A 134 22.05 -11.48 6.85
C SER A 134 22.02 -11.52 8.38
N LEU A 135 20.87 -11.88 8.97
CA LEU A 135 20.71 -12.10 10.41
C LEU A 135 21.47 -13.35 10.89
N GLN A 136 21.52 -14.41 10.09
CA GLN A 136 22.32 -15.60 10.42
C GLN A 136 23.83 -15.32 10.34
N SER A 137 24.26 -14.48 9.39
CA SER A 137 25.68 -14.10 9.25
C SER A 137 26.18 -13.19 10.37
N SER A 138 25.30 -12.45 11.05
CA SER A 138 25.67 -11.52 12.14
C SER A 138 25.65 -12.15 13.53
N SER A 139 25.27 -13.43 13.65
CA SER A 139 25.33 -14.19 14.91
C SER A 139 26.60 -15.04 15.07
N VAL A 140 27.55 -15.01 14.13
CA VAL A 140 28.86 -15.67 14.31
C VAL A 140 29.76 -14.75 15.12
N ASN A 141 29.71 -14.99 16.42
CA ASN A 141 30.41 -14.30 17.49
C ASN A 141 31.94 -14.50 17.37
N THR A 142 32.65 -13.60 16.67
CA THR A 142 34.12 -13.55 16.74
C THR A 142 34.55 -12.71 17.94
N SER A 143 34.64 -13.34 19.11
CA SER A 143 35.40 -12.78 20.23
C SER A 143 36.91 -12.81 19.91
N PRO A 144 37.67 -11.72 20.10
CA PRO A 144 39.11 -11.73 19.86
C PRO A 144 39.84 -12.52 20.97
N PRO A 145 40.95 -13.21 20.67
CA PRO A 145 41.68 -14.01 21.66
C PRO A 145 42.45 -13.11 22.64
N SER A 146 42.27 -13.32 23.95
CA SER A 146 43.04 -12.65 24.99
C SER A 146 44.48 -13.18 25.00
N ARG A 147 45.47 -12.27 24.99
CA ARG A 147 46.89 -12.60 24.97
C ARG A 147 47.47 -12.40 26.37
N ASN A 148 47.50 -13.46 27.18
CA ASN A 148 48.28 -13.48 28.42
C ASN A 148 49.75 -13.80 28.11
N SER A 149 50.63 -12.81 28.24
CA SER A 149 52.09 -13.03 28.21
C SER A 149 52.61 -13.26 29.64
N LYS A 150 53.22 -14.42 29.88
CA LYS A 150 54.02 -14.70 31.08
C LYS A 150 55.37 -13.97 30.98
N SER A 151 55.77 -13.26 32.04
CA SER A 151 57.14 -12.74 32.22
C SER A 151 58.04 -13.87 32.73
N GLN A 152 59.24 -13.97 32.15
CA GLN A 152 60.42 -14.50 32.86
C GLN A 152 60.93 -13.44 33.84
#